data_AF-A0A2V8DDD9-F1
#
_entry.id   AF-A0A2V8DDD9-F1
#
_cell.length_a   1.000
_cell.length_b   1.000
_cell.length_c   1.000
_cell.angle_alpha   90.00
_cell.angle_beta   90.00
_cell.angle_gamma   90.00
#
_symmetry.space_group_name_H-M   'P 1'
#
loop_
_entity.id
_entity.type
_entity.pdbx_description
1 polymer ?
#
loop_
_entity_poly.entity_id
_entity_poly.type
_entity_poly.pdbx_seq_one_letter_code
_entity_poly.pdbx_strand_id
1 'polypeptide(L)' 'MVLDAGLEKLQELLLSMTPGDQVSAARASEISGLDEAYCDAVLTALMRAGLMMRLQHDAYVRCRLEYAARESA' A
#
# COMPACT_ATOMS: atom_id res chain seq x y z
N MET A 1 -6.84 18.64 11.67
CA MET A 1 -7.28 17.35 12.22
C MET A 1 -6.14 16.36 12.00
N VAL A 2 -5.67 15.64 13.02
CA VAL A 2 -4.43 14.81 12.91
C VAL A 2 -4.58 13.67 11.89
N LEU A 3 -5.82 13.18 11.71
CA LEU A 3 -6.15 12.13 10.75
C LEU A 3 -5.88 12.54 9.29
N ASP A 4 -6.21 13.79 8.91
CA ASP A 4 -6.01 14.27 7.54
C ASP A 4 -4.51 14.32 7.17
N ALA A 5 -3.68 14.85 8.08
CA ALA A 5 -2.23 14.92 7.86
C ALA A 5 -1.56 13.52 7.81
N GLY A 6 -2.06 12.57 8.59
CA GLY A 6 -1.56 11.19 8.54
C GLY A 6 -1.93 10.50 7.22
N LEU A 7 -3.16 10.72 6.75
CA LEU A 7 -3.60 10.18 5.47
C LEU A 7 -2.83 10.78 4.29
N GLU A 8 -2.56 12.10 4.31
CA GLU A 8 -1.73 12.78 3.31
C GLU A 8 -0.34 12.14 3.22
N LYS A 9 0.33 11.91 4.35
CA LYS A 9 1.65 11.26 4.39
C LYS A 9 1.62 9.82 3.88
N LEU A 10 0.59 9.06 4.24
CA LEU A 10 0.42 7.70 3.73
C LEU A 10 0.21 7.72 2.20
N GLN A 11 -0.56 8.68 1.71
CA GLN A 11 -0.79 8.85 0.27
C GLN A 11 0.50 9.24 -0.46
N GLU A 12 1.27 10.19 0.07
CA GLU A 12 2.57 10.59 -0.49
C GLU A 12 3.55 9.40 -0.57
N LEU A 13 3.63 8.60 0.51
CA LEU A 13 4.42 7.37 0.53
C LEU A 13 3.99 6.44 -0.61
N LEU A 14 2.70 6.12 -0.70
CA LEU A 14 2.17 5.21 -1.71
C LEU A 14 2.34 5.73 -3.14
N LEU A 15 2.28 7.04 -3.36
CA LEU A 15 2.47 7.67 -4.67
C LEU A 15 3.94 7.72 -5.08
N SER A 16 4.87 7.77 -4.12
CA SER A 16 6.32 7.74 -4.38
C SER A 16 6.85 6.34 -4.73
N MET A 17 6.13 5.28 -4.37
CA MET A 17 6.55 3.91 -4.62
C MET A 17 6.51 3.54 -6.11
N THR A 18 7.58 2.89 -6.56
CA THR A 18 7.73 2.30 -7.87
C THR A 18 7.55 0.77 -7.81
N PRO A 19 7.22 0.10 -8.93
CA PRO A 19 7.12 -1.36 -8.94
C PRO A 19 8.40 -2.04 -8.44
N GLY A 20 8.26 -2.95 -7.48
CA GLY A 20 9.37 -3.62 -6.78
C GLY A 20 9.70 -3.02 -5.41
N ASP A 21 9.26 -1.79 -5.13
CA ASP A 21 9.44 -1.20 -3.79
C ASP A 21 8.59 -1.92 -2.75
N GLN A 22 9.15 -2.03 -1.54
CA GLN A 22 8.53 -2.75 -0.43
C GLN A 22 8.18 -1.81 0.72
N VAL A 23 7.06 -2.10 1.39
CA VAL A 23 6.63 -1.39 2.59
C VAL A 23 5.91 -2.36 3.53
N SER A 24 6.22 -2.33 4.82
CA SER A 24 5.44 -3.03 5.85
C SER A 24 4.39 -2.10 6.46
N ALA A 25 3.35 -2.67 7.07
CA ALA A 25 2.35 -1.89 7.80
C ALA A 25 2.99 -1.06 8.93
N ALA A 26 3.92 -1.65 9.69
CA ALA A 26 4.71 -0.96 10.71
C ALA A 26 5.45 0.26 10.13
N ARG A 27 6.12 0.12 8.98
CA ARG A 27 6.84 1.24 8.35
C ARG A 27 5.90 2.35 7.86
N ALA A 28 4.76 1.97 7.31
CA ALA A 28 3.74 2.93 6.89
C ALA A 28 3.15 3.70 8.09
N SER A 29 2.94 3.01 9.22
CA SER A 29 2.53 3.61 10.49
C SER A 29 3.56 4.61 11.02
N GLU A 30 4.85 4.25 11.04
CA GLU A 30 5.94 5.16 11.45
C GLU A 30 5.97 6.46 10.63
N ILE A 31 5.76 6.37 9.32
CA ILE A 31 5.82 7.53 8.41
C ILE A 31 4.57 8.39 8.55
N SER A 32 3.39 7.77 8.58
CA SER A 32 2.10 8.47 8.57
C SER A 32 1.65 8.92 9.96
N GLY A 33 2.10 8.25 11.02
CA GLY A 33 1.56 8.39 12.38
C GLY A 33 0.16 7.76 12.55
N LEU A 34 -0.31 6.98 11.58
CA LEU A 34 -1.57 6.24 11.65
C LEU A 34 -1.38 4.91 12.38
N ASP A 35 -2.47 4.34 12.87
CA ASP A 35 -2.46 3.01 13.47
C ASP A 35 -1.98 1.94 12.47
N GLU A 36 -1.18 0.99 12.96
CA GLU A 36 -0.60 -0.06 12.11
C GLU A 36 -1.68 -0.94 11.46
N ALA A 37 -2.77 -1.27 12.17
CA ALA A 37 -3.86 -2.06 11.61
C ALA A 37 -4.62 -1.28 10.53
N TYR A 38 -4.69 0.06 10.64
CA TYR A 38 -5.23 0.91 9.59
C TYR A 38 -4.33 0.89 8.34
N CYS A 39 -3.01 1.02 8.51
CA CYS A 39 -2.06 0.89 7.41
C CYS A 39 -2.13 -0.49 6.74
N ASP A 40 -2.20 -1.58 7.52
CA ASP A 40 -2.37 -2.94 7.01
C ASP A 40 -3.66 -3.10 6.20
N ALA A 41 -4.77 -2.52 6.68
CA ALA A 41 -6.05 -2.54 5.97
C ALA A 41 -5.96 -1.83 4.61
N VAL A 42 -5.29 -0.67 4.55
CA VAL A 42 -5.06 0.06 3.29
C VAL A 42 -4.19 -0.76 2.34
N LEU A 43 -3.06 -1.29 2.80
CA LEU A 43 -2.15 -2.10 1.98
C LEU A 43 -2.83 -3.39 1.48
N THR A 44 -3.65 -4.01 2.32
CA THR A 44 -4.47 -5.17 1.96
C THR A 44 -5.54 -4.82 0.93
N ALA A 45 -6.16 -3.65 1.00
CA ALA A 45 -7.11 -3.18 -0.01
C ALA A 45 -6.42 -2.97 -1.37
N LEU A 46 -5.21 -2.37 -1.37
CA LEU A 46 -4.40 -2.21 -2.57
C LEU A 46 -3.96 -3.56 -3.15
N MET A 47 -3.63 -4.53 -2.29
CA MET A 47 -3.34 -5.90 -2.72
C MET A 47 -4.53 -6.53 -3.43
N ARG A 48 -5.74 -6.41 -2.87
CA ARG A 48 -6.98 -6.90 -3.50
C ARG A 48 -7.28 -6.20 -4.83
N ALA A 49 -6.86 -4.95 -4.99
CA ALA A 49 -6.94 -4.21 -6.25
C ALA A 49 -5.84 -4.56 -7.26
N GLY A 50 -4.91 -5.47 -6.92
CA GLY A 50 -3.79 -5.87 -7.79
C GLY A 50 -2.64 -4.86 -7.84
N LEU A 51 -2.64 -3.86 -6.96
CA LEU A 51 -1.58 -2.84 -6.86
C LEU A 51 -0.41 -3.28 -5.97
N MET A 52 -0.64 -4.24 -5.07
CA MET A 52 0.36 -4.76 -4.15
C MET A 52 0.32 -6.28 -4.10
N MET A 53 1.42 -6.90 -3.68
CA MET A 53 1.48 -8.32 -3.32
C MET A 53 2.03 -8.46 -1.90
N ARG A 54 1.40 -9.29 -1.07
CA ARG A 54 1.86 -9.57 0.30
C ARG A 54 2.98 -10.61 0.29
N LEU A 55 4.03 -10.34 1.05
CA LEU A 55 5.18 -11.22 1.30
C LEU A 55 5.03 -11.92 2.66
N GLN A 56 5.83 -12.95 2.91
CA GLN A 56 5.71 -13.78 4.12
C GLN A 56 6.02 -13.08 5.47
N HIS A 57 6.56 -11.85 5.44
CA HIS A 57 6.92 -11.07 6.63
C HIS A 57 6.03 -9.83 6.83
N ASP A 58 4.76 -9.91 6.43
CA ASP A 58 3.80 -8.79 6.53
C ASP A 58 4.25 -7.50 5.82
N ALA A 59 5.11 -7.69 4.81
CA ALA A 59 5.53 -6.66 3.89
C ALA A 59 4.73 -6.76 2.59
N TYR A 60 4.55 -5.62 1.93
CA TYR A 60 3.85 -5.47 0.67
C TYR A 60 4.83 -4.97 -0.37
N VAL A 61 4.85 -5.58 -1.55
CA VAL A 61 5.61 -5.11 -2.70
C VAL A 61 4.68 -4.44 -3.71
N ARG A 62 5.07 -3.27 -4.22
CA ARG A 62 4.33 -2.56 -5.27
C ARG A 62 4.42 -3.33 -6.57
N CYS A 63 3.27 -3.67 -7.13
CA CYS A 63 3.19 -4.32 -8.44
C CYS A 63 3.11 -3.26 -9.54
N ARG A 64 3.62 -3.61 -10.73
CA ARG A 64 3.21 -2.91 -11.95
C ARG A 64 1.75 -3.28 -12.17
N LEU A 65 0.89 -2.27 -12.38
CA LEU A 65 -0.46 -2.53 -12.83
C LEU A 65 -0.36 -3.03 -14.27
N GLU A 66 -0.20 -4.33 -14.45
CA GLU A 66 -0.54 -4.95 -15.72
C GLU A 66 -2.04 -4.76 -15.82
N TYR A 67 -2.46 -3.84 -16.68
CA TYR A 67 -3.86 -3.68 -17.04
C TYR A 67 -4.32 -5.09 -17.38
N ALA A 68 -5.13 -5.71 -16.52
CA ALA A 68 -5.67 -7.01 -16.82
C ALA A 68 -6.41 -6.79 -18.13
N ALA A 69 -5.84 -7.28 -19.22
CA ALA A 69 -6.54 -7.50 -20.46
C ALA A 69 -7.64 -8.48 -20.07
N ARG A 70 -8.76 -7.91 -19.64
CA ARG A 70 -10.01 -8.59 -19.39
C ARG A 70 -10.59 -8.85 -20.78
N GLU A 71 -9.83 -9.56 -21.61
CA GLU A 71 -10.33 -10.23 -22.78
C GLU A 71 -11.15 -11.39 -22.23
N SER A 72 -12.44 -11.13 -22.17
CA SER A 72 -13.44 -12.19 -22.02
C SER A 72 -13.35 -13.01 -23.29
N ALA A 73 -12.64 -14.14 -23.23
CA ALA A 73 -12.80 -15.23 -24.18
C ALA A 73 -14.09 -16.00 -23.88
#